data_AF-A0A7C5X1S2-F1
#
_entry.id   AF-A0A7C5X1S2-F1
#
_cell.length_a   1.000
_cell.length_b   1.000
_cell.length_c   1.000
_cell.angle_alpha   90.00
_cell.angle_beta   90.00
_cell.angle_gamma   90.00
#
_symmetry.space_group_name_H-M   'P 1'
#
loop_
_entity.id
_entity.type
_entity.pdbx_description
1 polymer ?
#
loop_
_entity_poly.entity_id
_entity_poly.type
_entity_poly.pdbx_seq_one_letter_code
_entity_poly.pdbx_strand_id
1 'polypeptide(L)'
;MLPTKKPLAYSIIVGSIVLGIIVVLAFQPWGPGLGPSFSPARIALAYVDAFLTLFLPGVIVAMLFVKDERFKMPLIRAGKAKKTVFSTYILTAAAVVAAVYAVGGILTGINIDIPALITGFTATYFGPAVSLIAWFVGFFVRWTIGGAPWLRTALLVPTLAMVDAGTWALASYIYWRIARVSSKYSVVKIALGIIAMLAIHLYGWTSVYAWALNPAPAAIAYIAFAFSTWYPTSVVFIILGALVGEAMYRKAKI
;
A
#
# COMPACT_ATOMS: atom_id res chain seq x y z
N MET A 1 -23.69 8.67 -2.09
CA MET A 1 -22.28 8.94 -1.70
C MET A 1 -22.07 10.44 -1.66
N LEU A 2 -21.93 11.03 -0.47
CA LEU A 2 -21.75 12.47 -0.30
C LEU A 2 -20.51 12.96 -1.06
N PRO A 3 -20.61 14.03 -1.87
CA PRO A 3 -19.48 14.62 -2.56
C PRO A 3 -18.66 15.42 -1.54
N THR A 4 -17.74 14.76 -0.85
CA THR A 4 -16.75 15.48 -0.04
C THR A 4 -15.90 16.36 -0.97
N LYS A 5 -15.92 17.68 -0.73
CA LYS A 5 -15.04 18.62 -1.44
C LYS A 5 -13.59 18.20 -1.21
N LYS A 6 -12.72 18.26 -2.23
CA LYS A 6 -11.30 17.81 -2.15
C LYS A 6 -10.57 18.31 -0.88
N PRO A 7 -10.73 19.58 -0.43
CA PRO A 7 -10.11 20.06 0.81
C PRO A 7 -10.51 19.25 2.05
N LEU A 8 -11.81 18.96 2.20
CA LEU A 8 -12.33 18.18 3.33
C LEU A 8 -11.74 16.75 3.34
N ALA A 9 -11.61 16.12 2.17
CA ALA A 9 -11.02 14.79 2.07
C ALA A 9 -9.55 14.78 2.53
N TYR A 10 -8.75 15.80 2.18
CA TYR A 10 -7.38 15.91 2.68
C TYR A 10 -7.33 16.20 4.17
N SER A 11 -8.23 17.04 4.70
CA SER A 11 -8.33 17.28 6.14
C SER A 11 -8.65 15.99 6.91
N ILE A 12 -9.53 15.13 6.38
CA ILE A 12 -9.83 13.82 6.98
C ILE A 12 -8.60 12.91 6.93
N ILE A 13 -7.87 12.86 5.80
CA ILE A 13 -6.64 12.08 5.70
C ILE A 13 -5.62 12.52 6.77
N VAL A 14 -5.33 13.82 6.83
CA VAL A 14 -4.37 14.37 7.78
C VAL A 14 -4.84 14.14 9.22
N GLY A 15 -6.11 14.42 9.53
CA GLY A 15 -6.68 14.17 10.85
C GLY A 15 -6.62 12.71 11.26
N SER A 16 -6.87 11.77 10.34
CA SER A 16 -6.77 10.33 10.58
C SER A 16 -5.33 9.90 10.90
N ILE A 17 -4.36 10.37 10.11
CA ILE A 17 -2.94 10.06 10.33
C ILE A 17 -2.47 10.64 11.67
N VAL A 18 -2.79 11.91 11.96
CA VAL A 18 -2.44 12.57 13.22
C VAL A 18 -3.05 11.83 14.40
N LEU A 19 -4.33 11.45 14.32
CA LEU A 19 -4.97 10.67 15.38
C LEU A 19 -4.28 9.31 15.59
N GLY A 20 -3.94 8.60 14.51
CA GLY A 20 -3.21 7.34 14.60
C GLY A 20 -1.85 7.50 15.29
N ILE A 21 -1.09 8.55 14.93
CA ILE A 21 0.18 8.88 15.60
C ILE A 21 -0.04 9.16 17.10
N ILE A 22 -1.05 9.97 17.46
CA ILE A 22 -1.38 10.26 18.85
C ILE A 22 -1.70 8.98 19.62
N VAL A 23 -2.49 8.07 19.04
CA VAL A 23 -2.82 6.78 19.66
C VAL A 23 -1.56 5.95 19.89
N VAL A 24 -0.68 5.81 18.89
CA VAL A 24 0.58 5.09 19.04
C VAL A 24 1.46 5.72 20.13
N LEU A 25 1.56 7.05 20.18
CA LEU A 25 2.33 7.75 21.21
C LEU A 25 1.73 7.58 22.62
N ALA A 26 0.41 7.56 22.75
CA ALA A 26 -0.27 7.38 24.02
C ALA A 26 -0.08 5.97 24.59
N PHE A 27 -0.10 4.94 23.72
CA PHE A 27 0.07 3.54 24.13
C PHE A 27 1.53 3.11 24.27
N GLN A 28 2.48 3.91 23.76
CA GLN A 28 3.93 3.72 23.92
C GLN A 28 4.39 2.28 23.64
N PRO A 29 4.16 1.73 22.43
CA PRO A 29 4.42 0.31 22.17
C PRO A 29 5.90 -0.07 22.33
N TRP A 30 6.82 0.89 22.27
CA TRP A 30 8.24 0.63 22.55
C TRP A 30 8.51 0.16 23.99
N GLY A 31 7.61 0.44 24.94
CA GLY A 31 7.70 0.01 26.34
C GLY A 31 7.12 -1.39 26.61
N PRO A 32 7.25 -1.89 27.84
CA PRO A 32 6.75 -3.21 28.24
C PRO A 32 5.23 -3.24 28.51
N GLY A 33 4.56 -2.08 28.61
CA GLY A 33 3.18 -1.97 29.11
C GLY A 33 2.11 -2.69 28.28
N LEU A 34 2.37 -2.94 26.99
CA LEU A 34 1.47 -3.71 26.12
C LEU A 34 1.77 -5.21 26.13
N GLY A 35 2.73 -5.68 26.92
CA GLY A 35 3.16 -7.08 26.97
C GLY A 35 4.18 -7.46 25.88
N PRO A 36 4.43 -8.76 25.67
CA PRO A 36 5.42 -9.26 24.72
C PRO A 36 5.01 -8.98 23.27
N SER A 37 5.93 -9.22 22.31
CA SER A 37 5.62 -9.14 20.88
C SER A 37 4.36 -9.93 20.53
N PHE A 38 3.51 -9.37 19.67
CA PHE A 38 2.25 -9.97 19.22
C PHE A 38 1.24 -10.27 20.35
N SER A 39 1.35 -9.64 21.52
CA SER A 39 0.30 -9.72 22.55
C SER A 39 -1.05 -9.21 22.01
N PRO A 40 -2.19 -9.62 22.61
CA PRO A 40 -3.50 -9.10 22.20
C PRO A 40 -3.61 -7.58 22.19
N ALA A 41 -3.01 -6.89 23.17
CA ALA A 41 -3.01 -5.42 23.24
C ALA A 41 -2.22 -4.78 22.08
N ARG A 42 -1.08 -5.37 21.68
CA ARG A 42 -0.30 -4.91 20.53
C ARG A 42 -0.99 -5.17 19.21
N ILE A 43 -1.66 -6.32 19.08
CA ILE A 43 -2.47 -6.63 17.91
C ILE A 43 -3.60 -5.60 17.76
N ALA A 44 -4.32 -5.30 18.85
CA ALA A 44 -5.36 -4.27 18.85
C ALA A 44 -4.81 -2.89 18.44
N LEU A 45 -3.65 -2.49 18.98
CA LEU A 45 -2.98 -1.26 18.57
C LEU A 45 -2.60 -1.28 17.09
N ALA A 46 -2.07 -2.39 16.58
CA ALA A 46 -1.69 -2.53 15.17
C ALA A 46 -2.89 -2.40 14.23
N TYR A 47 -4.07 -2.90 14.61
CA TYR A 47 -5.32 -2.65 13.88
C TYR A 47 -5.66 -1.16 13.81
N VAL A 48 -5.60 -0.48 14.95
CA VAL A 48 -5.95 0.95 15.03
C VAL A 48 -4.95 1.79 14.23
N ASP A 49 -3.65 1.53 14.38
CA ASP A 49 -2.60 2.20 13.62
C ASP A 49 -2.77 1.97 12.12
N ALA A 50 -2.81 0.71 11.68
CA ALA A 50 -2.98 0.37 10.26
C ALA A 50 -4.24 1.00 9.65
N PHE A 51 -5.36 1.00 10.39
CA PHE A 51 -6.60 1.59 9.91
C PHE A 51 -6.48 3.11 9.76
N LEU A 52 -5.99 3.81 10.79
CA LEU A 52 -5.97 5.27 10.85
C LEU A 52 -4.87 5.89 9.98
N THR A 53 -3.68 5.29 9.93
CA THR A 53 -2.52 5.89 9.26
C THR A 53 -2.37 5.45 7.81
N LEU A 54 -2.92 4.29 7.44
CA LEU A 54 -2.75 3.72 6.09
C LEU A 54 -4.08 3.44 5.39
N PHE A 55 -4.93 2.59 5.94
CA PHE A 55 -6.08 2.02 5.21
C PHE A 55 -7.17 3.05 4.93
N LEU A 56 -7.64 3.78 5.94
CA LEU A 56 -8.65 4.83 5.76
C LEU A 56 -8.13 5.94 4.82
N PRO A 57 -6.91 6.48 5.01
CA PRO A 57 -6.29 7.35 4.01
C PRO A 57 -6.24 6.75 2.59
N GLY A 58 -5.86 5.47 2.48
CA GLY A 58 -5.84 4.69 1.25
C GLY A 58 -7.20 4.63 0.54
N VAL A 59 -8.27 4.36 1.28
CA VAL A 59 -9.66 4.38 0.80
C VAL A 59 -10.03 5.75 0.26
N ILE A 60 -9.68 6.83 0.99
CA ILE A 60 -9.99 8.20 0.57
C ILE A 60 -9.24 8.56 -0.72
N VAL A 61 -7.95 8.24 -0.83
CA VAL A 61 -7.18 8.57 -2.04
C VAL A 61 -7.61 7.73 -3.25
N ALA A 62 -8.05 6.49 -3.06
CA ALA A 62 -8.67 5.69 -4.13
C ALA A 62 -9.97 6.35 -4.65
N MET A 63 -10.80 6.87 -3.75
CA MET A 63 -12.00 7.64 -4.13
C MET A 63 -11.68 8.96 -4.83
N LEU A 64 -10.64 9.67 -4.37
CA LEU A 64 -10.18 10.92 -5.01
C LEU A 64 -9.62 10.64 -6.41
N PHE A 65 -8.90 9.54 -6.58
CA PHE A 65 -8.31 9.14 -7.85
C PHE A 65 -9.35 8.92 -8.93
N VAL A 66 -10.40 8.13 -8.66
CA VAL A 66 -11.43 7.84 -9.67
C VAL A 66 -12.22 9.09 -10.08
N LYS A 67 -12.27 10.10 -9.21
CA LYS A 67 -12.94 11.39 -9.46
C LYS A 67 -12.05 12.42 -10.16
N ASP A 68 -10.74 12.21 -10.27
CA ASP A 68 -9.84 13.20 -10.88
C ASP A 68 -9.71 12.96 -12.38
N GLU A 69 -10.28 13.86 -13.18
CA GLU A 69 -10.30 13.72 -14.63
C GLU A 69 -8.91 13.80 -15.29
N ARG A 70 -7.94 14.41 -14.59
CA ARG A 70 -6.53 14.45 -15.04
C ARG A 70 -5.92 13.05 -15.05
N PHE A 71 -6.45 12.14 -14.23
CA PHE A 71 -6.01 10.75 -14.22
C PHE A 71 -6.77 9.96 -15.28
N LYS A 72 -6.03 9.63 -16.33
CA LYS A 72 -6.50 8.79 -17.41
C LYS A 72 -6.11 7.35 -17.13
N MET A 73 -7.09 6.49 -16.90
CA MET A 73 -6.83 5.07 -16.65
C MET A 73 -6.57 4.37 -17.99
N PRO A 74 -5.58 3.46 -18.07
CA PRO A 74 -5.36 2.65 -19.28
C PRO A 74 -6.62 1.89 -19.69
N LEU A 75 -6.77 1.61 -20.99
CA LEU A 75 -7.78 0.68 -21.57
C LEU A 75 -9.26 1.05 -21.35
N ILE A 76 -9.57 2.08 -20.56
CA ILE A 76 -10.90 2.70 -20.56
C ILE A 76 -10.98 3.56 -21.81
N ARG A 77 -11.64 3.07 -22.87
CA ARG A 77 -11.99 3.90 -24.03
C ARG A 77 -12.75 5.13 -23.52
N ALA A 78 -12.16 6.31 -23.71
CA ALA A 78 -12.74 7.57 -23.30
C ALA A 78 -14.16 7.70 -23.89
N GLY A 79 -15.18 7.74 -23.01
CA GLY A 79 -16.53 8.12 -23.42
C GLY A 79 -17.71 7.45 -22.71
N LYS A 80 -17.58 6.24 -22.14
CA LYS A 80 -18.79 5.51 -21.66
C LYS A 80 -18.72 4.80 -20.30
N ALA A 81 -17.54 4.69 -19.67
CA ALA A 81 -17.43 3.96 -18.41
C ALA A 81 -17.56 4.89 -17.20
N LYS A 82 -18.46 4.55 -16.28
CA LYS A 82 -18.60 5.24 -15.00
C LYS A 82 -17.32 5.04 -14.18
N LYS A 83 -16.55 6.10 -13.95
CA LYS A 83 -15.34 6.08 -13.10
C LYS A 83 -15.73 5.94 -11.62
N THR A 84 -16.00 4.71 -11.20
CA THR A 84 -16.18 4.36 -9.79
C THR A 84 -15.14 3.32 -9.40
N VAL A 85 -14.80 3.26 -8.11
CA VAL A 85 -13.89 2.24 -7.55
C VAL A 85 -14.40 0.81 -7.79
N PHE A 86 -15.70 0.63 -8.05
CA PHE A 86 -16.32 -0.66 -8.37
C PHE A 86 -16.67 -0.81 -9.86
N SER A 87 -16.03 -0.04 -10.73
CA SER A 87 -16.16 -0.24 -12.18
C SER A 87 -15.61 -1.60 -12.60
N THR A 88 -16.18 -2.21 -13.64
CA THR A 88 -15.71 -3.48 -14.20
C THR A 88 -14.22 -3.46 -14.50
N TYR A 89 -13.69 -2.35 -15.02
CA TYR A 89 -12.27 -2.18 -15.27
C TYR A 89 -11.43 -2.35 -13.99
N ILE A 90 -11.77 -1.60 -12.93
CA ILE A 90 -11.01 -1.63 -11.67
C ILE A 90 -11.14 -3.00 -11.00
N LEU A 91 -12.34 -3.59 -10.98
CA LEU A 91 -12.57 -4.90 -10.37
C LEU A 91 -11.84 -6.02 -11.12
N THR A 92 -11.86 -6.00 -12.45
CA THR A 92 -11.16 -7.00 -13.27
C THR A 92 -9.65 -6.86 -13.10
N ALA A 93 -9.12 -5.63 -13.20
CA ALA A 93 -7.71 -5.37 -12.98
C ALA A 93 -7.28 -5.78 -11.56
N ALA A 94 -8.06 -5.44 -10.55
CA ALA A 94 -7.77 -5.80 -9.17
C ALA A 94 -7.80 -7.32 -8.94
N ALA A 95 -8.75 -8.04 -9.54
CA ALA A 95 -8.82 -9.50 -9.44
C ALA A 95 -7.60 -10.18 -10.08
N VAL A 96 -7.21 -9.76 -11.29
CA VAL A 96 -6.03 -10.29 -11.98
C VAL A 96 -4.77 -9.99 -11.18
N VAL A 97 -4.60 -8.74 -10.76
CA VAL A 97 -3.43 -8.30 -9.99
C VAL A 97 -3.36 -9.00 -8.63
N ALA A 98 -4.49 -9.15 -7.93
CA ALA A 98 -4.57 -9.90 -6.67
C ALA A 98 -4.13 -11.35 -6.82
N ALA A 99 -4.56 -12.02 -7.90
CA ALA A 99 -4.17 -13.40 -8.19
C ALA A 99 -2.66 -13.50 -8.46
N VAL A 100 -2.10 -12.61 -9.29
CA VAL A 100 -0.66 -12.57 -9.57
C VAL A 100 0.16 -12.29 -8.31
N TYR A 101 -0.30 -11.37 -7.46
CA TYR A 101 0.33 -11.08 -6.16
C TYR A 101 0.27 -12.27 -5.21
N ALA A 102 -0.87 -12.95 -5.11
CA ALA A 102 -1.02 -14.11 -4.24
C ALA A 102 -0.07 -15.24 -4.64
N VAL A 103 -0.01 -15.56 -5.93
CA VAL A 103 0.89 -16.59 -6.46
C VAL A 103 2.35 -16.16 -6.37
N GLY A 104 2.66 -14.89 -6.67
CA GLY A 104 4.02 -14.33 -6.53
C GLY A 104 4.55 -14.42 -5.10
N GLY A 105 3.65 -14.44 -4.11
CA GLY A 105 3.97 -14.68 -2.70
C GLY A 105 4.46 -16.09 -2.37
N ILE A 106 4.06 -17.12 -3.12
CA ILE A 106 4.43 -18.52 -2.81
C ILE A 106 5.95 -18.72 -2.86
N LEU A 107 6.62 -18.02 -3.76
CA LEU A 107 8.07 -18.12 -3.96
C LEU A 107 8.89 -17.24 -2.99
N THR A 108 8.24 -16.46 -2.12
CA THR A 108 8.92 -15.50 -1.23
C THR A 108 9.56 -16.10 0.03
N GLY A 109 9.72 -17.43 0.09
CA GLY A 109 10.33 -18.13 1.22
C GLY A 109 11.84 -17.88 1.42
N ILE A 110 12.51 -17.15 0.52
CA ILE A 110 13.96 -16.94 0.54
C ILE A 110 14.30 -15.53 0.05
N ASN A 111 14.35 -14.53 0.95
CA ASN A 111 14.94 -13.19 0.77
C ASN A 111 14.54 -12.33 -0.46
N ILE A 112 13.67 -12.80 -1.35
CA ILE A 112 13.30 -12.17 -2.63
C ILE A 112 11.83 -11.75 -2.53
N ASP A 113 11.59 -10.44 -2.52
CA ASP A 113 10.23 -9.88 -2.42
C ASP A 113 9.59 -9.62 -3.80
N ILE A 114 9.27 -10.70 -4.54
CA ILE A 114 8.54 -10.61 -5.81
C ILE A 114 7.23 -9.80 -5.71
N PRO A 115 6.43 -9.91 -4.63
CA PRO A 115 5.27 -9.05 -4.40
C PRO A 115 5.57 -7.56 -4.56
N ALA A 116 6.72 -7.07 -4.10
CA ALA A 116 7.13 -5.68 -4.28
C ALA A 116 7.23 -5.23 -5.76
N LEU A 117 7.60 -6.14 -6.67
CA LEU A 117 7.61 -5.87 -8.11
C LEU A 117 6.20 -5.67 -8.64
N ILE A 118 5.29 -6.55 -8.23
CA ILE A 118 3.89 -6.56 -8.65
C ILE A 118 3.18 -5.32 -8.12
N THR A 119 3.46 -4.93 -6.88
CA THR A 119 2.90 -3.72 -6.27
C THR A 119 3.43 -2.45 -6.91
N GLY A 120 4.74 -2.37 -7.18
CA GLY A 120 5.36 -1.26 -7.90
C GLY A 120 4.76 -1.06 -9.29
N PHE A 121 4.62 -2.15 -10.06
CA PHE A 121 3.98 -2.12 -11.39
C PHE A 121 2.55 -1.61 -11.34
N THR A 122 1.76 -2.16 -10.42
CA THR A 122 0.34 -1.81 -10.30
C THR A 122 0.16 -0.36 -9.88
N ALA A 123 1.01 0.13 -8.99
CA ALA A 123 0.96 1.50 -8.49
C ALA A 123 1.14 2.53 -9.61
N THR A 124 2.03 2.29 -10.58
CA THR A 124 2.33 3.23 -11.67
C THR A 124 1.47 3.01 -12.92
N TYR A 125 1.03 1.77 -13.18
CA TYR A 125 0.19 1.43 -14.34
C TYR A 125 -1.31 1.63 -14.08
N PHE A 126 -1.85 1.04 -13.01
CA PHE A 126 -3.29 0.99 -12.76
C PHE A 126 -3.79 2.12 -11.86
N GLY A 127 -3.03 2.46 -10.82
CA GLY A 127 -3.41 3.49 -9.86
C GLY A 127 -3.98 2.96 -8.54
N PRO A 128 -4.31 3.87 -7.61
CA PRO A 128 -4.54 3.56 -6.20
C PRO A 128 -5.80 2.74 -5.92
N ALA A 129 -6.84 2.86 -6.74
CA ALA A 129 -8.06 2.09 -6.55
C ALA A 129 -7.85 0.59 -6.83
N VAL A 130 -7.07 0.27 -7.88
CA VAL A 130 -6.68 -1.11 -8.16
C VAL A 130 -5.74 -1.61 -7.07
N SER A 131 -4.72 -0.83 -6.68
CA SER A 131 -3.84 -1.18 -5.56
C SER A 131 -4.63 -1.52 -4.30
N LEU A 132 -5.54 -0.65 -3.85
CA LEU A 132 -6.31 -0.85 -2.63
C LEU A 132 -7.06 -2.20 -2.62
N ILE A 133 -7.85 -2.46 -3.67
CA ILE A 133 -8.70 -3.66 -3.73
C ILE A 133 -7.84 -4.90 -3.94
N ALA A 134 -6.85 -4.83 -4.84
CA ALA A 134 -6.01 -5.95 -5.20
C ALA A 134 -5.22 -6.47 -3.99
N TRP A 135 -4.65 -5.59 -3.17
CA TRP A 135 -3.85 -6.03 -2.03
C TRP A 135 -4.70 -6.42 -0.83
N PHE A 136 -5.82 -5.72 -0.61
CA PHE A 136 -6.71 -6.11 0.49
C PHE A 136 -7.19 -7.54 0.28
N VAL A 137 -7.75 -7.85 -0.89
CA VAL A 137 -8.24 -9.20 -1.22
C VAL A 137 -7.08 -10.17 -1.45
N GLY A 138 -6.06 -9.74 -2.20
CA GLY A 138 -4.92 -10.56 -2.58
C GLY A 138 -4.11 -11.03 -1.37
N PHE A 139 -4.04 -10.26 -0.28
CA PHE A 139 -3.36 -10.70 0.93
C PHE A 139 -4.08 -11.87 1.62
N PHE A 140 -5.43 -11.84 1.71
CA PHE A 140 -6.19 -12.98 2.22
C PHE A 140 -5.93 -14.23 1.38
N VAL A 141 -6.00 -14.11 0.05
CA VAL A 141 -5.75 -15.24 -0.86
C VAL A 141 -4.31 -15.75 -0.69
N ARG A 142 -3.32 -14.84 -0.72
CA ARG A 142 -1.91 -15.14 -0.51
C ARG A 142 -1.68 -15.94 0.77
N TRP A 143 -2.31 -15.52 1.87
CA TRP A 143 -2.19 -16.23 3.14
C TRP A 143 -2.86 -17.60 3.09
N THR A 144 -4.09 -17.70 2.56
CA THR A 144 -4.83 -18.98 2.49
C THR A 144 -4.13 -20.06 1.66
N ILE A 145 -3.37 -19.68 0.63
CA ILE A 145 -2.61 -20.62 -0.20
C ILE A 145 -1.18 -20.86 0.29
N GLY A 146 -0.83 -20.37 1.50
CA GLY A 146 0.49 -20.56 2.10
C GLY A 146 1.59 -19.62 1.59
N GLY A 147 1.26 -18.61 0.78
CA GLY A 147 2.21 -17.63 0.23
C GLY A 147 2.65 -16.53 1.20
N ALA A 148 2.21 -16.56 2.45
CA ALA A 148 2.67 -15.69 3.54
C ALA A 148 3.07 -16.52 4.79
N PRO A 149 4.04 -17.45 4.67
CA PRO A 149 4.36 -18.41 5.73
C PRO A 149 5.01 -17.77 6.97
N TRP A 150 5.53 -16.55 6.81
CA TRP A 150 6.09 -15.76 7.91
C TRP A 150 5.02 -15.22 8.86
N LEU A 151 3.74 -15.24 8.47
CA LEU A 151 2.64 -14.74 9.28
C LEU A 151 2.19 -15.78 10.30
N ARG A 152 2.56 -15.56 11.56
CA ARG A 152 2.40 -16.54 12.65
C ARG A 152 0.97 -16.72 13.18
N THR A 153 0.05 -15.80 12.89
CA THR A 153 -1.32 -15.86 13.42
C THR A 153 -2.35 -15.32 12.44
N ALA A 154 -3.46 -16.04 12.31
CA ALA A 154 -4.59 -15.64 11.48
C ALA A 154 -5.20 -14.30 11.92
N LEU A 155 -5.10 -13.94 13.20
CA LEU A 155 -5.62 -12.68 13.74
C LEU A 155 -4.97 -11.44 13.14
N LEU A 156 -3.78 -11.57 12.58
CA LEU A 156 -3.08 -10.46 11.92
C LEU A 156 -3.46 -10.32 10.45
N VAL A 157 -4.03 -11.35 9.80
CA VAL A 157 -4.32 -11.32 8.36
C VAL A 157 -5.09 -10.07 7.94
N PRO A 158 -6.18 -9.66 8.63
CA PRO A 158 -6.89 -8.44 8.25
C PRO A 158 -6.08 -7.17 8.46
N THR A 159 -5.30 -7.06 9.54
CA THR A 159 -4.40 -5.91 9.79
C THR A 159 -3.39 -5.76 8.66
N LEU A 160 -2.82 -6.86 8.19
CA LEU A 160 -1.77 -6.83 7.19
C LEU A 160 -2.30 -6.61 5.78
N ALA A 161 -3.50 -7.12 5.49
CA ALA A 161 -4.27 -6.73 4.32
C ALA A 161 -4.55 -5.21 4.32
N MET A 162 -4.88 -4.61 5.48
CA MET A 162 -5.06 -3.16 5.63
C MET A 162 -3.75 -2.39 5.38
N VAL A 163 -2.63 -2.86 5.93
CA VAL A 163 -1.30 -2.26 5.71
C VAL A 163 -0.95 -2.26 4.23
N ASP A 164 -0.92 -3.43 3.58
CA ASP A 164 -0.54 -3.54 2.17
C ASP A 164 -1.47 -2.71 1.27
N ALA A 165 -2.79 -2.80 1.48
CA ALA A 165 -3.77 -2.05 0.72
C ALA A 165 -3.60 -0.53 0.89
N GLY A 166 -3.52 -0.07 2.14
CA GLY A 166 -3.40 1.34 2.48
C GLY A 166 -2.10 1.96 1.97
N THR A 167 -0.98 1.32 2.28
CA THR A 167 0.38 1.75 1.87
C THR A 167 0.46 1.92 0.36
N TRP A 168 0.04 0.92 -0.42
CA TRP A 168 0.19 0.97 -1.87
C TRP A 168 -0.87 1.83 -2.55
N ALA A 169 -2.05 2.03 -1.95
CA ALA A 169 -3.00 3.03 -2.41
C ALA A 169 -2.45 4.46 -2.22
N LEU A 170 -1.88 4.76 -1.06
CA LEU A 170 -1.24 6.06 -0.79
C LEU A 170 -0.04 6.30 -1.71
N ALA A 171 0.86 5.32 -1.80
CA ALA A 171 2.04 5.36 -2.64
C ALA A 171 1.69 5.59 -4.11
N SER A 172 0.71 4.84 -4.62
CA SER A 172 0.21 5.00 -5.98
C SER A 172 -0.42 6.38 -6.19
N TYR A 173 -1.29 6.85 -5.29
CA TYR A 173 -1.90 8.17 -5.46
C TYR A 173 -0.88 9.30 -5.50
N ILE A 174 0.11 9.29 -4.62
CA ILE A 174 1.18 10.29 -4.57
C ILE A 174 2.04 10.22 -5.84
N TYR A 175 2.41 9.01 -6.28
CA TYR A 175 3.10 8.82 -7.56
C TYR A 175 2.34 9.47 -8.71
N TRP A 176 1.04 9.17 -8.87
CA TRP A 176 0.21 9.73 -9.93
C TRP A 176 0.08 11.25 -9.83
N ARG A 177 0.00 11.79 -8.61
CA ARG A 177 -0.02 13.24 -8.39
C ARG A 177 1.26 13.92 -8.86
N ILE A 178 2.41 13.34 -8.57
CA ILE A 178 3.71 13.88 -8.97
C ILE A 178 3.93 13.70 -10.47
N ALA A 179 3.68 12.50 -10.99
CA ALA A 179 4.02 12.12 -12.36
C ALA A 179 3.02 12.64 -13.42
N ARG A 180 1.74 12.82 -13.08
CA ARG A 180 0.65 12.94 -14.08
C ARG A 180 -0.20 14.21 -14.01
N VAL A 181 -0.11 15.01 -12.94
CA VAL A 181 -0.88 16.26 -12.85
C VAL A 181 -0.40 17.31 -13.85
N SER A 182 0.86 17.25 -14.25
CA SER A 182 1.44 18.14 -15.25
C SER A 182 1.40 17.48 -16.64
N SER A 183 1.18 18.29 -17.68
CA SER A 183 1.13 17.82 -19.07
C SER A 183 2.48 17.36 -19.63
N LYS A 184 3.60 17.78 -19.02
CA LYS A 184 4.94 17.46 -19.51
C LYS A 184 5.54 16.27 -18.75
N TYR A 185 5.89 15.23 -19.50
CA TYR A 185 6.68 14.11 -19.02
C TYR A 185 8.02 14.59 -18.44
N SER A 186 8.43 14.01 -17.31
CA SER A 186 9.70 14.32 -16.67
C SER A 186 10.21 13.11 -15.91
N VAL A 187 11.40 12.64 -16.27
CA VAL A 187 12.10 11.54 -15.56
C VAL A 187 12.31 11.89 -14.09
N VAL A 188 12.57 13.17 -13.78
CA VAL A 188 12.72 13.65 -12.39
C VAL A 188 11.42 13.44 -11.60
N LYS A 189 10.25 13.71 -12.18
CA LYS A 189 8.97 13.46 -11.52
C LYS A 189 8.71 11.98 -11.31
N ILE A 190 9.10 11.13 -12.27
CA ILE A 190 9.02 9.68 -12.11
C ILE A 190 9.91 9.23 -10.94
N ALA A 191 11.16 9.69 -10.90
CA ALA A 191 12.09 9.38 -9.82
C ALA A 191 11.58 9.84 -8.45
N LEU A 192 11.09 11.08 -8.35
CA LEU A 192 10.48 11.61 -7.12
C LEU A 192 9.25 10.80 -6.69
N GLY A 193 8.42 10.38 -7.65
CA GLY A 193 7.29 9.50 -7.38
C GLY A 193 7.73 8.15 -6.80
N ILE A 194 8.76 7.53 -7.36
CA ILE A 194 9.32 6.25 -6.87
C ILE A 194 9.93 6.42 -5.48
N ILE A 195 10.69 7.49 -5.24
CA ILE A 195 11.24 7.81 -3.91
C ILE A 195 10.12 7.96 -2.89
N ALA A 196 9.03 8.65 -3.23
CA ALA A 196 7.87 8.77 -2.36
C ALA A 196 7.21 7.41 -2.09
N MET A 197 7.09 6.55 -3.10
CA MET A 197 6.57 5.18 -2.92
C MET A 197 7.43 4.38 -1.93
N LEU A 198 8.76 4.44 -2.05
CA LEU A 198 9.69 3.78 -1.13
C LEU A 198 9.56 4.30 0.31
N ALA A 199 9.41 5.61 0.48
CA ALA A 199 9.23 6.22 1.81
C ALA A 199 7.90 5.77 2.46
N ILE A 200 6.81 5.72 1.69
CA ILE A 200 5.49 5.28 2.18
C ILE A 200 5.51 3.78 2.49
N HIS A 201 6.19 2.98 1.66
CA HIS A 201 6.39 1.56 1.91
C HIS A 201 7.17 1.33 3.20
N LEU A 202 8.30 2.03 3.37
CA LEU A 202 9.11 1.98 4.59
C LEU A 202 8.27 2.30 5.82
N TYR A 203 7.51 3.40 5.78
CA TYR A 203 6.61 3.78 6.86
C TYR A 203 5.58 2.69 7.16
N GLY A 204 4.90 2.18 6.13
CA GLY A 204 3.79 1.24 6.30
C GLY A 204 4.17 -0.04 7.05
N TRP A 205 5.30 -0.66 6.69
CA TRP A 205 5.72 -1.85 7.42
C TRP A 205 6.40 -1.52 8.75
N THR A 206 7.16 -0.42 8.85
CA THR A 206 7.85 -0.09 10.11
C THR A 206 6.90 0.36 11.21
N SER A 207 5.88 1.18 10.91
CA SER A 207 4.96 1.68 11.93
C SER A 207 4.17 0.52 12.56
N VAL A 208 3.65 -0.39 11.74
CA VAL A 208 2.79 -1.47 12.20
C VAL A 208 3.59 -2.72 12.58
N TYR A 209 4.36 -3.31 11.66
CA TYR A 209 5.04 -4.58 11.93
C TYR A 209 6.20 -4.45 12.89
N ALA A 210 7.00 -3.39 12.79
CA ALA A 210 8.11 -3.22 13.71
C ALA A 210 7.58 -2.64 15.02
N TRP A 211 7.00 -1.44 15.00
CA TRP A 211 6.74 -0.68 16.23
C TRP A 211 5.44 -1.04 16.94
N ALA A 212 4.29 -1.14 16.27
CA ALA A 212 3.04 -1.46 16.96
C ALA A 212 3.04 -2.88 17.54
N LEU A 213 3.61 -3.85 16.80
CA LEU A 213 3.61 -5.26 17.19
C LEU A 213 4.74 -5.69 18.13
N ASN A 214 5.75 -4.84 18.41
CA ASN A 214 6.92 -5.23 19.21
C ASN A 214 7.37 -4.16 20.22
N PRO A 215 7.92 -4.57 21.39
CA PRO A 215 8.69 -3.67 22.23
C PRO A 215 9.99 -3.24 21.53
N ALA A 216 10.62 -2.14 21.98
CA ALA A 216 11.76 -1.54 21.30
C ALA A 216 12.90 -2.53 20.94
N PRO A 217 13.36 -3.42 21.84
CA PRO A 217 14.43 -4.36 21.49
C PRO A 217 14.06 -5.27 20.32
N ALA A 218 12.82 -5.78 20.30
CA ALA A 218 12.33 -6.65 19.24
C ALA A 218 12.03 -5.88 17.95
N ALA A 219 11.53 -4.64 18.04
CA ALA A 219 11.33 -3.77 16.90
C ALA A 219 12.66 -3.45 16.18
N ILE A 220 13.70 -3.07 16.94
CA ILE A 220 15.03 -2.77 16.41
C ILE A 220 15.65 -4.02 15.79
N ALA A 221 15.57 -5.17 16.47
CA ALA A 221 16.06 -6.43 15.92
C ALA A 221 15.35 -6.81 14.62
N TYR A 222 14.03 -6.63 14.55
CA TYR A 222 13.26 -6.89 13.33
C TYR A 222 13.65 -5.95 12.19
N ILE A 223 13.85 -4.66 12.47
CA ILE A 223 14.32 -3.69 11.46
C ILE A 223 15.70 -4.11 10.94
N ALA A 224 16.66 -4.40 11.83
CA ALA A 224 17.99 -4.85 11.44
C ALA A 224 17.96 -6.14 10.60
N PHE A 225 17.09 -7.08 10.97
CA PHE A 225 16.85 -8.30 10.20
C PHE A 225 16.27 -7.99 8.82
N ALA A 226 15.23 -7.15 8.72
CA ALA A 226 14.60 -6.80 7.46
C ALA A 226 15.58 -6.14 6.48
N PHE A 227 16.38 -5.18 6.97
CA PHE A 227 17.38 -4.48 6.16
C PHE A 227 18.57 -5.37 5.74
N SER A 228 18.84 -6.46 6.47
CA SER A 228 19.89 -7.42 6.10
C SER A 228 19.41 -8.59 5.24
N THR A 229 18.10 -8.73 5.03
CA THR A 229 17.52 -9.88 4.33
C THR A 229 16.66 -9.48 3.13
N TRP A 230 15.39 -9.17 3.35
CA TRP A 230 14.41 -9.03 2.27
C TRP A 230 14.24 -7.60 1.78
N TYR A 231 14.40 -6.59 2.65
CA TYR A 231 14.09 -5.20 2.32
C TYR A 231 14.94 -4.62 1.18
N PRO A 232 16.24 -4.94 1.04
CA PRO A 232 17.02 -4.52 -0.13
C PRO A 232 16.41 -5.02 -1.44
N THR A 233 15.90 -6.26 -1.48
CA THR A 233 15.24 -6.80 -2.67
C THR A 233 13.90 -6.12 -2.92
N SER A 234 13.13 -5.79 -1.88
CA SER A 234 11.91 -5.00 -2.00
C SER A 234 12.19 -3.66 -2.67
N VAL A 235 13.22 -2.94 -2.23
CA VAL A 235 13.59 -1.63 -2.83
C VAL A 235 13.85 -1.78 -4.32
N VAL A 236 14.69 -2.75 -4.71
CA VAL A 236 15.02 -3.02 -6.12
C VAL A 236 13.76 -3.36 -6.92
N PHE A 237 12.92 -4.25 -6.41
CA PHE A 237 11.72 -4.69 -7.11
C PHE A 237 10.65 -3.62 -7.21
N ILE A 238 10.49 -2.77 -6.20
CA ILE A 238 9.59 -1.61 -6.27
C ILE A 238 10.03 -0.68 -7.40
N ILE A 239 11.33 -0.40 -7.50
CA ILE A 239 11.90 0.44 -8.58
C ILE A 239 11.63 -0.21 -9.93
N LEU A 240 11.99 -1.48 -10.11
CA LEU A 240 11.81 -2.20 -11.37
C LEU A 240 10.35 -2.28 -11.79
N GLY A 241 9.47 -2.68 -10.86
CA GLY A 241 8.03 -2.74 -11.07
C GLY A 241 7.48 -1.38 -11.49
N ALA A 242 7.83 -0.32 -10.75
CA ALA A 242 7.38 1.04 -11.05
C ALA A 242 7.82 1.51 -12.45
N LEU A 243 9.06 1.24 -12.85
CA LEU A 243 9.59 1.58 -14.17
C LEU A 243 8.88 0.81 -15.29
N VAL A 244 8.67 -0.49 -15.12
CA VAL A 244 7.93 -1.32 -16.10
C VAL A 244 6.48 -0.82 -16.21
N GLY A 245 5.82 -0.55 -15.09
CA GLY A 245 4.45 -0.03 -15.08
C GLY A 245 4.33 1.35 -15.74
N GLU A 246 5.29 2.24 -15.52
CA GLU A 246 5.34 3.55 -16.19
C GLU A 246 5.55 3.40 -17.70
N ALA A 247 6.49 2.55 -18.12
CA ALA A 247 6.74 2.29 -19.53
C ALA A 247 5.50 1.71 -20.24
N MET A 248 4.82 0.76 -19.59
CA MET A 248 3.59 0.16 -20.11
C MET A 248 2.44 1.16 -20.14
N TYR A 249 2.31 2.02 -19.14
CA TYR A 249 1.29 3.06 -19.12
C TYR A 249 1.46 4.00 -20.30
N ARG A 250 2.70 4.45 -20.57
CA ARG A 250 2.98 5.36 -21.68
C ARG A 250 2.74 4.73 -23.06
N LYS A 251 2.88 3.41 -23.18
CA LYS A 251 2.56 2.66 -24.40
C LYS A 251 1.06 2.38 -24.56
N ALA A 252 0.31 2.33 -23.45
CA ALA A 252 -1.13 2.15 -23.50
C ALA A 252 -1.74 3.33 -24.25
N LYS A 253 -2.56 3.07 -25.26
CA LYS A 253 -3.33 4.09 -25.98
C LYS A 253 -4.37 4.66 -25.00
N ILE A 254 -4.08 5.82 -24.43
CA ILE A 254 -4.89 6.53 -23.44
C ILE A 254 -5.51 7.78 -24.05
#